data_AF-A0A1G7NR31-F1
#
_entry.id   AF-A0A1G7NR31-F1
#
_cell.length_a   1.000
_cell.length_b   1.000
_cell.length_c   1.000
_cell.angle_alpha   90.00
_cell.angle_beta   90.00
_cell.angle_gamma   90.00
#
_symmetry.space_group_name_H-M   'P 1'
#
loop_
_entity.id
_entity.type
_entity.pdbx_description
1 polymer ?
#
loop_
_entity_poly.entity_id
_entity_poly.type
_entity_poly.pdbx_seq_one_letter_code
_entity_poly.pdbx_strand_id
1 'polypeptide(L)'
;MVLLGKRLMSSYRLTKIRWRCIGGQIIQRPHQNNGHSLLQVSYLNNRFYFCGTETATVHAGYMEGAVIAAREVARKISRSNH
;
A
#
# COMPACT_ATOMS: atom_id res chain seq x y z
N MET A 1 -27.92 39.42 -38.25
CA MET A 1 -27.38 39.16 -39.60
C MET A 1 -25.87 39.39 -39.53
N VAL A 2 -25.05 38.43 -39.08
CA VAL A 2 -24.52 37.21 -39.76
C VAL A 2 -23.15 37.50 -40.44
N LEU A 3 -22.15 36.67 -40.07
CA LEU A 3 -20.85 36.37 -40.71
C LEU A 3 -19.78 37.50 -40.64
N LEU A 4 -18.48 37.27 -40.40
CA LEU A 4 -17.60 36.16 -40.72
C LEU A 4 -16.27 36.38 -39.95
N GLY A 5 -15.63 35.34 -39.40
CA GLY A 5 -14.26 35.51 -38.88
C GLY A 5 -13.73 34.49 -37.89
N LYS A 6 -14.00 33.18 -38.08
CA LYS A 6 -13.26 32.11 -37.39
C LYS A 6 -12.30 31.43 -38.38
N ARG A 7 -11.00 31.74 -38.26
CA ARG A 7 -9.79 31.03 -38.78
C ARG A 7 -8.62 31.98 -38.50
N LEU A 8 -7.45 31.66 -37.95
CA LEU A 8 -6.75 30.41 -37.61
C LEU A 8 -5.47 30.84 -36.87
N MET A 9 -5.20 30.33 -35.66
CA MET A 9 -3.87 30.12 -35.07
C MET A 9 -4.12 29.32 -33.77
N SER A 10 -4.12 27.98 -33.79
CA SER A 10 -2.95 27.09 -33.94
C SER A 10 -1.83 27.47 -32.96
N SER A 11 -1.31 26.64 -32.05
CA SER A 11 -1.61 25.27 -31.64
C SER A 11 -0.66 24.95 -30.47
N TYR A 12 -0.99 25.29 -29.21
CA TYR A 12 -0.25 24.75 -28.03
C TYR A 12 -1.14 24.71 -26.77
N ARG A 13 -2.26 23.99 -26.81
CA ARG A 13 -2.93 23.61 -25.56
C ARG A 13 -2.40 22.25 -25.16
N LEU A 14 -1.39 22.23 -24.29
CA LEU A 14 -0.92 21.03 -23.60
C LEU A 14 -2.13 20.35 -22.97
N THR A 15 -2.63 19.32 -23.63
CA THR A 15 -3.68 18.46 -23.09
C THR A 15 -3.07 17.72 -21.92
N LYS A 16 -3.35 18.22 -20.71
CA LYS A 16 -3.06 17.52 -19.46
C LYS A 16 -3.65 16.12 -19.58
N ILE A 17 -2.80 15.12 -19.77
CA ILE A 17 -3.21 13.72 -19.85
C ILE A 17 -3.83 13.38 -18.50
N ARG A 18 -5.17 13.36 -18.47
CA ARG A 18 -5.94 12.98 -17.29
C ARG A 18 -6.17 11.49 -17.38
N TRP A 19 -5.29 10.71 -16.76
CA TRP A 19 -5.54 9.30 -16.52
C TRP A 19 -6.79 9.17 -15.66
N ARG A 20 -7.91 8.79 -16.29
CA ARG A 20 -9.14 8.42 -15.59
C ARG A 20 -9.23 6.91 -15.66
N CYS A 21 -8.95 6.25 -14.55
CA CYS A 21 -9.20 4.81 -14.40
C CYS A 21 -10.66 4.53 -14.77
N ILE A 22 -10.87 3.53 -15.64
CA ILE A 22 -12.20 3.10 -16.09
C ILE A 22 -12.77 2.20 -14.99
N GLY A 23 -13.38 2.82 -13.98
CA GLY A 23 -13.89 2.17 -12.79
C GLY A 23 -13.87 3.14 -11.61
N GLY A 24 -14.92 3.19 -10.81
CA GLY A 24 -14.94 4.01 -9.60
C GLY A 24 -13.75 3.61 -8.71
N GLN A 25 -12.84 4.54 -8.44
CA GLN A 25 -11.67 4.24 -7.63
C GLN A 25 -12.13 3.92 -6.20
N ILE A 26 -12.04 2.64 -5.82
CA ILE A 26 -12.21 2.24 -4.42
C ILE A 26 -10.94 2.66 -3.70
N ILE A 27 -10.95 3.85 -3.11
CA ILE A 27 -9.87 4.30 -2.23
C ILE A 27 -9.95 3.49 -0.95
N GLN A 28 -9.08 2.48 -0.83
CA GLN A 28 -8.91 1.74 0.41
C GLN A 28 -8.45 2.72 1.48
N ARG A 29 -9.15 2.75 2.62
CA ARG A 29 -8.75 3.60 3.74
C ARG A 29 -7.43 3.08 4.32
N PRO A 30 -6.61 3.94 4.94
CA PRO A 30 -5.49 3.48 5.73
C PRO A 30 -5.94 2.40 6.73
N HIS A 31 -5.08 1.42 7.01
CA HIS A 31 -5.33 0.33 7.97
C HIS A 31 -6.35 -0.74 7.52
N GLN A 32 -6.71 -0.80 6.24
CA GLN A 32 -7.40 -1.97 5.69
C GLN A 32 -6.39 -3.12 5.46
N ASN A 33 -6.79 -4.34 5.82
CA ASN A 33 -6.01 -5.60 5.71
C ASN A 33 -4.90 -5.81 6.76
N ASN A 34 -4.90 -5.01 7.82
CA ASN A 34 -3.98 -5.14 8.93
C ASN A 34 -4.20 -6.44 9.73
N GLY A 35 -3.10 -7.09 10.14
CA GLY A 35 -3.15 -8.26 11.03
C GLY A 35 -3.60 -9.56 10.36
N HIS A 36 -3.53 -9.66 9.03
CA HIS A 36 -3.94 -10.86 8.31
C HIS A 36 -3.19 -12.12 8.78
N SER A 37 -3.92 -13.21 9.04
CA SER A 37 -3.37 -14.42 9.69
C SER A 37 -2.24 -15.07 8.90
N LEU A 38 -2.21 -14.96 7.56
CA LEU A 38 -1.11 -15.47 6.74
C LEU A 38 0.21 -14.72 6.95
N LEU A 39 0.17 -13.49 7.46
CA LEU A 39 1.38 -12.73 7.79
C LEU A 39 1.93 -13.08 9.19
N GLN A 40 1.22 -13.92 9.95
CA GLN A 40 1.63 -14.34 11.30
C GLN A 40 2.46 -15.62 11.30
N VAL A 41 2.36 -16.41 10.21
CA VAL A 41 3.04 -17.68 10.07
C VAL A 41 4.44 -17.51 9.48
N SER A 42 5.35 -18.39 9.89
CA SER A 42 6.68 -18.49 9.30
C SER A 42 6.64 -19.30 8.01
N TYR A 43 7.46 -18.91 7.06
CA TYR A 43 7.65 -19.61 5.79
C TYR A 43 9.05 -20.19 5.69
N LEU A 44 9.27 -21.02 4.66
CA LEU A 44 10.58 -21.62 4.36
C LEU A 44 11.18 -22.39 5.55
N ASN A 45 10.37 -23.23 6.21
CA ASN A 45 10.76 -24.01 7.39
C ASN A 45 11.36 -23.11 8.49
N ASN A 46 10.63 -22.08 8.89
CA ASN A 46 11.02 -21.18 9.97
C ASN A 46 12.29 -20.36 9.69
N ARG A 47 12.65 -20.18 8.41
CA ARG A 47 13.74 -19.30 7.98
C ARG A 47 13.27 -17.95 7.46
N PHE A 48 11.98 -17.80 7.21
CA PHE A 48 11.39 -16.54 6.74
C PHE A 48 10.23 -16.11 7.63
N TYR A 49 10.29 -14.88 8.11
CA TYR A 49 9.30 -14.28 8.99
C TYR A 49 8.91 -12.92 8.44
N PHE A 50 7.61 -12.61 8.47
CA PHE A 50 7.12 -11.27 8.20
C PHE A 50 7.21 -10.40 9.45
N CYS A 51 7.62 -9.14 9.29
CA CYS A 51 7.76 -8.16 10.36
C CYS A 51 7.36 -6.78 9.83
N GLY A 52 6.60 -6.01 10.60
CA GLY A 52 6.12 -4.68 10.24
C GLY A 52 4.88 -4.28 11.03
N THR A 53 4.33 -3.10 10.71
CA THR A 53 3.09 -2.63 11.38
C THR A 53 1.86 -3.38 10.88
N GLU A 54 1.91 -3.86 9.64
CA GLU A 54 0.86 -4.56 8.93
C GLU A 54 0.74 -6.02 9.40
N THR A 55 1.86 -6.56 9.90
CA THR A 55 1.97 -7.91 10.47
C THR A 55 1.68 -7.91 11.97
N ALA A 56 1.51 -6.76 12.60
CA ALA A 56 1.19 -6.71 14.02
C ALA A 56 -0.25 -7.16 14.25
N THR A 57 -0.48 -8.03 15.23
CA THR A 57 -1.85 -8.38 15.68
C THR A 57 -2.47 -7.28 16.54
N VAL A 58 -1.62 -6.46 17.17
CA VAL A 58 -2.00 -5.36 18.06
C VAL A 58 -1.40 -4.06 17.55
N HIS A 59 -2.17 -2.97 17.56
CA HIS A 59 -1.76 -1.65 17.07
C HIS A 59 -1.26 -1.64 15.62
N ALA A 60 -1.93 -2.41 14.76
CA ALA A 60 -1.53 -2.53 13.38
C ALA A 60 -1.64 -1.22 12.59
N GLY A 61 -0.60 -0.91 11.82
CA GLY A 61 -0.42 0.39 11.15
C GLY A 61 0.01 1.55 12.07
N TYR A 62 0.31 1.29 13.34
CA TYR A 62 1.01 2.22 14.23
C TYR A 62 2.43 1.75 14.47
N MET A 63 3.33 2.66 14.81
CA MET A 63 4.74 2.35 15.09
C MET A 63 4.89 1.30 16.21
N GLU A 64 4.00 1.32 17.21
CA GLU A 64 4.06 0.35 18.31
C GLU A 64 3.77 -1.07 17.84
N GLY A 65 2.91 -1.23 16.83
CA GLY A 65 2.71 -2.52 16.18
C GLY A 65 4.00 -3.04 15.54
N ALA A 66 4.79 -2.17 14.88
CA ALA A 66 6.08 -2.57 14.31
C ALA A 66 7.08 -3.01 15.39
N VAL A 67 7.18 -2.27 16.49
CA VAL A 67 8.09 -2.63 17.59
C VAL A 67 7.69 -3.96 18.23
N ILE A 68 6.39 -4.19 18.45
CA ILE A 68 5.87 -5.45 18.98
C ILE A 68 6.17 -6.61 18.02
N ALA A 69 5.87 -6.45 16.73
CA ALA A 69 6.13 -7.47 15.71
C ALA A 69 7.62 -7.82 15.64
N ALA A 70 8.50 -6.83 15.67
CA ALA A 70 9.95 -7.05 15.67
C ALA A 70 10.41 -7.85 16.89
N ARG A 71 9.90 -7.52 18.09
CA ARG A 71 10.20 -8.26 19.33
C ARG A 71 9.74 -9.71 19.25
N GLU A 72 8.56 -9.96 18.70
CA GLU A 72 8.05 -11.33 18.53
C GLU A 72 8.89 -12.14 17.54
N VAL A 73 9.28 -11.55 16.41
CA VAL A 73 10.13 -12.22 15.42
C VAL A 73 11.52 -12.50 15.99
N ALA A 74 12.14 -11.54 16.68
CA ALA A 74 13.43 -11.75 17.36
C ALA A 74 13.35 -12.89 18.40
N ARG A 75 12.23 -12.96 19.12
CA ARG A 75 11.94 -14.04 20.07
C ARG A 75 11.75 -15.41 19.38
N LYS A 76 11.16 -15.46 18.19
CA LYS A 76 11.01 -16.68 17.37
C LYS A 76 12.38 -17.16 16.86
N ILE A 77 13.18 -16.24 16.33
CA ILE A 77 14.53 -16.53 15.81
C ILE A 77 15.46 -17.03 16.91
N SER A 78 15.49 -16.37 18.08
CA SER A 78 16.33 -16.80 19.22
C SER A 78 15.97 -18.17 19.79
N ARG A 79 14.71 -18.61 19.66
CA ARG A 79 14.29 -19.98 20.02
C ARG A 79 14.61 -21.00 18.93
N SER A 80 14.72 -20.56 17.68
CA SER A 80 14.95 -21.39 16.50
C SER A 80 16.44 -21.75 16.32
N ASN A 81 17.16 -21.99 17.41
CA ASN A 81 18.56 -22.46 17.37
C ASN A 81 18.60 -23.88 16.79
N HIS A 82 18.70 -23.94 15.46
CA HIS A 82 19.11 -25.08 14.65
C HIS A 82 20.41 -24.71 13.95
#